data_AF-A0A068F4T3-F1
#
_entry.id   AF-A0A068F4T3-F1
#
_cell.length_a   1.000
_cell.length_b   1.000
_cell.length_c   1.000
_cell.angle_alpha   90.00
_cell.angle_beta   90.00
_cell.angle_gamma   90.00
#
_symmetry.space_group_name_H-M   'P 1'
#
loop_
_entity.id
_entity.type
_entity.pdbx_description
1 polymer ?
#
loop_
_entity_poly.entity_id
_entity_poly.type
_entity_poly.pdbx_seq_one_letter_code
_entity_poly.pdbx_strand_id
1 'polypeptide(L)'
;MGFKIWERFSQADNIFQSLRPLTYISIIGLAPFHLKSQKEVRTSALSFVAGIAHFLFFLLCFFLSRREGGSIIGYFFQTNITKLGDATLSLTGIIAMLTIFGFAIVKRDKLINIIQNNLVVDEIFVRLGMKLNYRKILCYSFVISFGMLLFNVIYLCVSYMLLRSAQITPSFVVFTTFALPHINISIMVFKFLCTTHLAKSRFHMMNEILQDILDSHIEDSNAMELSPLHSIVRINRSVPRRRPANISVTAGKRYSVTSIIR
;
A
#
# COMPACT_ATOMS: atom_id res chain seq x y z
N MET A 1 27.82 5.47 12.11
CA MET A 1 27.49 5.86 10.71
C MET A 1 26.11 5.35 10.26
N GLY A 2 25.68 4.13 10.63
CA GLY A 2 24.36 3.59 10.29
C GLY A 2 23.15 4.40 10.80
N PHE A 3 23.22 5.02 11.98
CA PHE A 3 22.12 5.82 12.54
C PHE A 3 21.79 7.08 11.71
N LYS A 4 22.80 7.79 11.18
CA LYS A 4 22.59 8.94 10.29
C LYS A 4 22.03 8.55 8.92
N ILE A 5 22.37 7.35 8.45
CA ILE A 5 21.83 6.79 7.19
C ILE A 5 20.36 6.39 7.41
N TRP A 6 20.04 5.79 8.56
CA TRP A 6 18.68 5.47 8.96
C TRP A 6 17.81 6.72 9.14
N GLU A 7 18.33 7.80 9.74
CA GLU A 7 17.63 9.08 9.83
C GLU A 7 17.36 9.69 8.44
N ARG A 8 18.33 9.70 7.53
CA ARG A 8 18.11 10.16 6.14
C ARG A 8 17.15 9.29 5.35
N PHE A 9 17.12 7.98 5.62
CA PHE A 9 16.15 7.07 5.03
C PHE A 9 14.76 7.21 5.67
N SER A 10 14.69 7.65 6.93
CA SER A 10 13.47 7.79 7.72
C SER A 10 12.80 9.17 7.56
N GLN A 11 13.53 10.20 7.15
CA GLN A 11 12.95 11.50 6.83
C GLN A 11 12.07 11.42 5.58
N ALA A 12 10.76 11.53 5.81
CA ALA A 12 9.77 11.82 4.79
C ALA A 12 9.05 13.09 5.16
N ASP A 13 9.34 14.18 4.45
CA ASP A 13 8.63 15.46 4.61
C ASP A 13 7.48 15.59 3.61
N ASN A 14 7.44 14.70 2.60
CA ASN A 14 6.47 14.72 1.51
C ASN A 14 5.92 13.31 1.21
N ILE A 15 4.71 13.23 0.66
CA ILE A 15 4.07 12.00 0.17
C ILE A 15 5.03 11.18 -0.71
N PHE A 16 5.73 11.85 -1.63
CA PHE A 16 6.66 11.21 -2.55
C PHE A 16 7.81 10.47 -1.88
N GLN A 17 8.33 11.02 -0.78
CA GLN A 17 9.34 10.35 0.02
C GLN A 17 8.75 9.16 0.78
N SER A 18 7.49 9.28 1.23
CA SER A 18 6.79 8.16 1.88
C SER A 18 6.46 6.99 0.93
N LEU A 19 6.38 7.24 -0.39
CA LEU A 19 6.16 6.23 -1.43
C LEU A 19 7.46 5.64 -2.01
N ARG A 20 8.65 5.98 -1.50
CA ARG A 20 9.94 5.47 -2.01
C ARG A 20 9.99 3.95 -2.20
N PRO A 21 9.56 3.12 -1.22
CA PRO A 21 9.55 1.66 -1.40
C PRO A 21 8.69 1.21 -2.59
N LEU A 22 7.54 1.86 -2.79
CA LEU A 22 6.65 1.60 -3.92
C LEU A 22 7.31 1.96 -5.25
N THR A 23 8.07 3.07 -5.29
CA THR A 23 8.80 3.50 -6.49
C THR A 23 10.01 2.64 -6.84
N TYR A 24 10.68 2.03 -5.85
CA TYR A 24 11.74 1.07 -6.13
C TYR A 24 11.18 -0.23 -6.71
N ILE A 25 10.08 -0.72 -6.16
CA ILE A 25 9.40 -1.92 -6.67
C ILE A 25 8.77 -1.66 -8.05
N SER A 26 8.38 -0.42 -8.32
CA SER A 26 7.98 0.06 -9.66
C SER A 26 9.04 -0.12 -10.75
N ILE A 27 10.33 -0.12 -10.42
CA ILE A 27 11.42 -0.29 -11.40
C ILE A 27 11.41 -1.70 -12.01
N ILE A 28 10.89 -2.69 -11.28
CA ILE A 28 10.72 -4.08 -11.76
C ILE A 28 9.66 -4.18 -12.88
N GLY A 29 8.93 -3.09 -13.18
CA GLY A 29 8.04 -2.99 -14.33
C GLY A 29 6.56 -3.25 -14.04
N LEU A 30 6.22 -3.52 -12.78
CA LEU A 30 4.86 -3.84 -12.33
C LEU A 30 4.06 -2.61 -11.86
N ALA A 31 4.65 -1.41 -11.96
CA ALA A 31 4.00 -0.14 -11.66
C ALA A 31 4.77 1.00 -12.33
N PRO A 32 4.32 1.58 -13.45
CA PRO A 32 5.11 2.56 -14.17
C PRO A 32 4.89 3.97 -13.64
N PHE A 33 5.37 4.26 -12.44
CA PHE A 33 5.36 5.62 -11.90
C PHE A 33 6.80 6.05 -11.64
N HIS A 34 7.19 7.16 -12.25
CA HIS A 34 8.47 7.82 -11.96
C HIS A 34 8.21 9.24 -11.49
N LEU A 35 8.93 9.60 -10.44
CA LEU A 35 8.80 10.87 -9.75
C LEU A 35 9.80 11.84 -10.36
N LYS A 36 9.33 12.71 -11.27
CA LYS A 36 10.20 13.69 -11.92
C LYS A 36 10.33 14.98 -11.09
N SER A 37 9.34 15.32 -10.26
CA SER A 37 9.35 16.50 -9.39
C SER A 37 8.35 16.37 -8.23
N GLN A 38 8.50 17.18 -7.18
CA GLN A 38 7.64 17.22 -5.96
C GLN A 38 6.15 17.57 -6.22
N LYS A 39 5.70 17.64 -7.47
CA LYS A 39 4.31 17.98 -7.81
C LYS A 39 3.71 17.15 -8.95
N GLU A 40 4.49 16.33 -9.66
CA GLU A 40 3.98 15.55 -10.79
C GLU A 40 4.45 14.09 -10.77
N VAL A 41 3.47 13.19 -10.78
CA VAL A 41 3.66 11.76 -11.04
C VAL A 41 3.50 11.55 -12.55
N ARG A 42 4.59 11.23 -13.25
CA ARG A 42 4.51 10.83 -14.67
C ARG A 42 4.73 9.34 -14.83
N THR A 43 4.13 8.78 -15.88
CA THR A 43 4.38 7.43 -16.31
C THR A 43 5.83 7.27 -16.75
N SER A 44 6.52 6.27 -16.20
CA SER A 44 7.87 5.95 -16.65
C SER A 44 7.79 5.05 -17.88
N ALA A 45 8.20 5.56 -19.05
CA ALA A 45 8.36 4.74 -20.24
C ALA A 45 9.31 3.55 -19.97
N LEU A 46 10.32 3.76 -19.12
CA LEU A 46 11.30 2.74 -18.73
C LEU A 46 10.66 1.59 -17.93
N SER A 47 9.76 1.90 -16.99
CA SER A 47 9.04 0.86 -16.23
C SER A 47 8.04 0.10 -17.11
N PHE A 48 7.42 0.76 -18.09
CA PHE A 48 6.56 0.07 -19.05
C PHE A 48 7.36 -0.91 -19.93
N VAL A 49 8.51 -0.49 -20.45
CA VAL A 49 9.43 -1.37 -21.21
C VAL A 49 9.94 -2.51 -20.32
N ALA A 50 10.33 -2.22 -19.07
CA ALA A 50 10.75 -3.24 -18.12
C ALA A 50 9.63 -4.26 -17.82
N GLY A 51 8.37 -3.81 -17.72
CA GLY A 51 7.21 -4.67 -17.51
C GLY A 51 6.96 -5.59 -18.70
N ILE A 52 7.06 -5.08 -19.93
CA ILE A 52 6.95 -5.90 -21.15
C ILE A 52 8.11 -6.90 -21.21
N ALA A 53 9.35 -6.47 -20.96
CA ALA A 53 10.51 -7.34 -20.96
C ALA A 53 10.37 -8.45 -19.91
N HIS A 54 9.91 -8.14 -18.70
CA HIS A 54 9.66 -9.11 -17.64
C HIS A 54 8.56 -10.12 -18.04
N PHE A 55 7.48 -9.64 -18.66
CA PHE A 55 6.41 -10.52 -19.14
C PHE A 55 6.88 -11.46 -20.25
N LEU A 56 7.63 -10.95 -21.23
CA LEU A 56 8.20 -11.75 -22.31
C LEU A 56 9.23 -12.76 -21.78
N PHE A 57 10.06 -12.36 -20.82
CA PHE A 57 10.99 -13.25 -20.14
C PHE A 57 10.26 -14.40 -19.44
N PHE A 58 9.18 -14.12 -18.71
CA PHE A 58 8.36 -15.15 -18.09
C PHE A 58 7.77 -16.11 -19.14
N LEU A 59 7.18 -15.59 -20.23
CA LEU A 59 6.62 -16.43 -21.28
C LEU A 59 7.68 -17.34 -21.90
N LEU A 60 8.87 -16.79 -22.19
CA LEU A 60 9.97 -17.56 -22.76
C LEU A 60 10.41 -18.70 -21.81
N CYS A 61 10.60 -18.40 -20.53
CA CYS A 61 10.90 -19.43 -19.53
C CYS A 61 9.77 -20.46 -19.43
N PHE A 62 8.51 -20.02 -19.47
CA PHE A 62 7.35 -20.90 -19.40
C PHE A 62 7.28 -21.87 -20.58
N PHE A 63 7.43 -21.38 -21.81
CA PHE A 63 7.43 -22.23 -23.01
C PHE A 63 8.61 -23.20 -23.03
N LEU A 64 9.81 -22.75 -22.64
CA LEU A 64 10.99 -23.61 -22.55
C LEU A 64 10.81 -24.73 -21.51
N SER A 65 10.36 -24.37 -20.30
CA SER A 65 10.01 -25.33 -19.24
C SER A 65 9.01 -26.38 -19.72
N ARG A 66 7.99 -25.94 -20.49
CA ARG A 66 6.96 -26.85 -21.00
C ARG A 66 7.48 -27.76 -22.11
N ARG A 67 8.33 -27.26 -23.02
CA ARG A 67 8.95 -28.06 -24.09
C ARG A 67 9.89 -29.12 -23.55
N GLU A 68 10.63 -28.80 -22.49
CA GLU A 68 11.53 -29.75 -21.82
C GLU A 68 10.78 -30.77 -20.95
N GLY A 69 9.45 -30.62 -20.78
CA GLY A 69 8.66 -31.45 -19.85
C GLY A 69 9.04 -31.24 -18.38
N GLY A 70 9.81 -30.20 -18.08
CA GLY A 70 10.31 -29.90 -16.75
C GLY A 70 9.25 -29.18 -15.92
N SER A 71 8.81 -29.83 -14.84
CA SER A 71 8.10 -29.19 -13.75
C SER A 71 8.57 -29.74 -12.41
N ILE A 72 8.72 -28.85 -11.42
CA ILE A 72 9.13 -29.19 -10.06
C ILE A 72 8.26 -30.30 -9.48
N ILE A 73 6.95 -30.26 -9.72
CA ILE A 73 6.02 -31.25 -9.18
C ILE A 73 6.05 -32.57 -9.97
N GLY A 74 6.26 -32.49 -11.29
CA GLY A 74 6.49 -33.66 -12.14
C GLY A 74 7.78 -34.42 -11.82
N TYR A 75 8.79 -33.75 -11.27
CA TYR A 75 10.02 -34.40 -10.81
C TYR A 75 9.84 -35.19 -9.50
N PHE A 76 8.96 -34.75 -8.60
CA PHE A 76 8.76 -35.40 -7.29
C PHE A 76 7.77 -36.56 -7.32
N PHE A 77 6.70 -36.50 -8.13
CA PHE A 77 5.67 -37.55 -8.14
C PHE A 77 5.09 -37.77 -9.54
N GLN A 78 5.17 -39.00 -10.03
CA GLN A 78 4.71 -39.38 -11.38
C GLN A 78 3.28 -39.97 -11.42
N THR A 79 2.45 -39.75 -10.39
CA THR A 79 1.06 -40.24 -10.38
C THR A 79 0.15 -39.38 -11.26
N ASN A 80 -0.95 -39.96 -11.77
CA ASN A 80 -1.93 -39.21 -12.57
C ASN A 80 -2.55 -38.03 -11.81
N ILE A 81 -2.71 -38.16 -10.48
CA ILE A 81 -3.23 -37.11 -9.61
C ILE A 81 -2.23 -35.95 -9.50
N THR A 82 -0.95 -36.26 -9.33
CA THR A 82 0.09 -35.23 -9.24
C THR A 82 0.30 -34.53 -10.58
N LYS A 83 0.22 -35.24 -11.71
CA LYS A 83 0.26 -34.64 -13.05
C LYS A 83 -0.89 -33.66 -13.29
N LEU A 84 -2.09 -33.99 -12.81
CA LEU A 84 -3.24 -33.08 -12.87
C LEU A 84 -3.02 -31.85 -11.97
N GLY A 85 -2.51 -32.04 -10.75
CA GLY A 85 -2.18 -30.93 -9.84
C GLY A 85 -1.12 -29.99 -10.41
N ASP A 86 -0.07 -30.55 -11.03
CA ASP A 86 0.99 -29.82 -11.72
C ASP A 86 0.46 -28.99 -12.90
N ALA A 87 -0.37 -29.60 -13.76
CA ALA A 87 -1.02 -28.90 -14.85
C ALA A 87 -1.91 -27.76 -14.36
N THR A 88 -2.63 -27.97 -13.26
CA THR A 88 -3.49 -26.94 -12.65
C THR A 88 -2.67 -25.79 -12.07
N LEU A 89 -1.58 -26.09 -11.36
CA LEU A 89 -0.67 -25.06 -10.83
C LEU A 89 -0.03 -24.24 -11.97
N SER A 90 0.41 -24.92 -13.03
CA SER A 90 0.93 -24.26 -14.22
C SER A 90 -0.12 -23.34 -14.88
N LEU A 91 -1.36 -23.80 -15.03
CA LEU A 91 -2.44 -23.03 -15.64
C LEU A 91 -2.78 -21.79 -14.79
N THR A 92 -2.92 -21.96 -13.47
CA THR A 92 -3.19 -20.86 -12.54
C THR A 92 -2.05 -19.83 -12.53
N GLY A 93 -0.79 -20.28 -12.63
CA GLY A 93 0.36 -19.38 -12.75
C GLY A 93 0.31 -18.49 -14.00
N ILE A 94 -0.06 -19.04 -15.15
CA ILE A 94 -0.23 -18.26 -16.40
C ILE A 94 -1.40 -17.28 -16.27
N ILE A 95 -2.55 -17.74 -15.80
CA ILE A 95 -3.74 -16.89 -15.63
C ILE A 95 -3.44 -15.73 -14.68
N ALA A 96 -2.76 -15.99 -13.55
CA ALA A 96 -2.34 -14.97 -12.61
C ALA A 96 -1.40 -13.96 -13.28
N MET A 97 -0.40 -14.42 -14.03
CA MET A 97 0.55 -13.54 -14.72
C MET A 97 -0.14 -12.66 -15.78
N LEU A 98 -1.00 -13.23 -16.63
CA LEU A 98 -1.79 -12.48 -17.61
C LEU A 98 -2.66 -11.42 -16.92
N THR A 99 -3.28 -11.78 -15.80
CA THR A 99 -4.15 -10.89 -15.04
C THR A 99 -3.37 -9.76 -14.38
N ILE A 100 -2.23 -10.05 -13.74
CA ILE A 100 -1.36 -9.07 -13.08
C ILE A 100 -0.83 -8.07 -14.11
N PHE A 101 -0.22 -8.54 -15.21
CA PHE A 101 0.32 -7.65 -16.23
C PHE A 101 -0.79 -6.90 -16.98
N GLY A 102 -1.90 -7.57 -17.30
CA GLY A 102 -3.07 -6.95 -17.93
C GLY A 102 -3.63 -5.80 -17.10
N PHE A 103 -3.86 -6.01 -15.80
CA PHE A 103 -4.33 -4.95 -14.91
C PHE A 103 -3.27 -3.87 -14.67
N ALA A 104 -1.99 -4.24 -14.55
CA ALA A 104 -0.91 -3.28 -14.40
C ALA A 104 -0.82 -2.30 -15.58
N ILE A 105 -1.20 -2.74 -16.80
CA ILE A 105 -1.25 -1.88 -17.99
C ILE A 105 -2.59 -1.11 -18.04
N VAL A 106 -3.72 -1.79 -17.98
CA VAL A 106 -5.06 -1.21 -18.22
C VAL A 106 -5.48 -0.24 -17.09
N LYS A 107 -5.13 -0.54 -15.84
CA LYS A 107 -5.56 0.25 -14.68
C LYS A 107 -4.47 1.20 -14.18
N ARG A 108 -3.36 1.35 -14.92
CA ARG A 108 -2.25 2.22 -14.51
C ARG A 108 -2.69 3.65 -14.24
N ASP A 109 -3.53 4.21 -15.12
CA ASP A 109 -3.95 5.60 -15.04
C ASP A 109 -4.85 5.83 -13.82
N LYS A 110 -5.65 4.83 -13.45
CA LYS A 110 -6.44 4.87 -12.22
C LYS A 110 -5.55 4.94 -10.98
N LEU A 111 -4.45 4.19 -10.96
CA LEU A 111 -3.50 4.21 -9.83
C LEU A 111 -2.77 5.55 -9.73
N ILE A 112 -2.44 6.19 -10.85
CA ILE A 112 -1.90 7.56 -10.88
C ILE A 112 -2.93 8.53 -10.32
N ASN A 113 -4.17 8.47 -10.80
CA ASN A 113 -5.23 9.36 -10.37
C ASN A 113 -5.49 9.22 -8.86
N ILE A 114 -5.39 8.02 -8.28
CA ILE A 114 -5.49 7.81 -6.83
C ILE A 114 -4.35 8.52 -6.09
N ILE A 115 -3.11 8.40 -6.58
CA ILE A 115 -1.96 9.07 -5.95
C ILE A 115 -2.07 10.60 -6.10
N GLN A 116 -2.55 11.10 -7.23
CA GLN A 116 -2.80 12.52 -7.47
C GLN A 116 -3.91 13.06 -6.57
N ASN A 117 -5.03 12.36 -6.45
CA ASN A 117 -6.11 12.75 -5.55
C ASN A 117 -5.64 12.80 -4.09
N ASN A 118 -4.79 11.86 -3.69
CA ASN A 118 -4.16 11.86 -2.36
C ASN A 118 -3.27 13.09 -2.12
N LEU A 119 -2.61 13.63 -3.15
CA LEU A 119 -1.83 14.88 -3.05
C LEU A 119 -2.73 16.08 -2.82
N VAL A 120 -3.85 16.16 -3.55
CA VAL A 120 -4.83 17.25 -3.41
C VAL A 120 -5.45 17.23 -2.00
N VAL A 121 -5.83 16.04 -1.53
CA VAL A 121 -6.38 15.86 -0.18
C VAL A 121 -5.37 16.29 0.89
N ASP A 122 -4.10 15.94 0.73
CA ASP A 122 -3.06 16.34 1.67
C ASP A 122 -2.83 17.87 1.69
N GLU A 123 -2.92 18.52 0.53
CA GLU A 123 -2.85 19.99 0.46
C GLU A 123 -4.02 20.64 1.23
N ILE A 124 -5.23 20.09 1.12
CA ILE A 124 -6.39 20.54 1.87
C ILE A 124 -6.17 20.36 3.38
N PHE A 125 -5.65 19.21 3.82
CA PHE A 125 -5.35 18.98 5.23
C PHE A 125 -4.31 19.97 5.77
N VAL A 126 -3.26 20.27 4.99
CA VAL A 126 -2.26 21.27 5.38
C VAL A 126 -2.88 22.66 5.50
N ARG A 127 -3.80 23.04 4.61
CA ARG A 127 -4.54 24.31 4.70
C ARG A 127 -5.43 24.38 5.95
N LEU A 128 -5.94 23.23 6.42
CA LEU A 128 -6.69 23.11 7.66
C LEU A 128 -5.79 23.07 8.92
N GLY A 129 -4.48 23.26 8.77
CA GLY A 129 -3.51 23.23 9.89
C GLY A 129 -3.11 21.82 10.35
N MET A 130 -3.58 20.79 9.66
CA MET A 130 -3.31 19.38 10.00
C MET A 130 -2.06 18.89 9.25
N LYS A 131 -1.14 18.25 9.95
CA LYS A 131 0.06 17.65 9.33
C LYS A 131 0.03 16.14 9.44
N LEU A 132 0.11 15.48 8.29
CA LEU A 132 0.18 14.03 8.20
C LEU A 132 1.59 13.55 8.57
N ASN A 133 1.67 12.54 9.45
CA ASN A 133 2.95 11.97 9.87
C ASN A 133 3.54 11.05 8.80
N TYR A 134 4.09 11.63 7.74
CA TYR A 134 4.68 10.90 6.60
C TYR A 134 5.79 9.93 7.01
N ARG A 135 6.55 10.22 8.08
CA ARG A 135 7.54 9.30 8.65
C ARG A 135 6.93 7.97 9.10
N LYS A 136 5.74 7.99 9.70
CA LYS A 136 5.05 6.77 10.16
C LYS A 136 4.58 5.93 8.97
N ILE A 137 4.08 6.59 7.92
CA ILE A 137 3.68 5.94 6.67
C ILE A 137 4.87 5.33 5.93
N LEU A 138 6.00 6.05 5.88
CA LEU A 138 7.23 5.55 5.29
C LEU A 138 7.75 4.33 6.04
N CYS A 139 7.81 4.41 7.39
CA CYS A 139 8.25 3.30 8.23
C CYS A 139 7.36 2.06 8.03
N TYR A 140 6.03 2.24 8.03
CA TYR A 140 5.09 1.16 7.74
C TYR A 140 5.38 0.52 6.37
N SER A 141 5.53 1.34 5.32
CA SER A 141 5.81 0.84 3.97
C SER A 141 7.15 0.11 3.89
N PHE A 142 8.16 0.56 4.64
CA PHE A 142 9.47 -0.09 4.68
C PHE A 142 9.41 -1.43 5.44
N VAL A 143 8.74 -1.49 6.58
CA VAL A 143 8.55 -2.71 7.37
C VAL A 143 7.79 -3.76 6.56
N ILE A 144 6.71 -3.37 5.89
CA ILE A 144 5.95 -4.29 5.03
C ILE A 144 6.80 -4.74 3.82
N SER A 145 7.58 -3.84 3.20
CA SER A 145 8.49 -4.21 2.10
C SER A 145 9.55 -5.20 2.56
N PHE A 146 10.14 -4.99 3.74
CA PHE A 146 11.13 -5.87 4.32
C PHE A 146 10.54 -7.23 4.68
N GLY A 147 9.35 -7.25 5.29
CA GLY A 147 8.61 -8.48 5.59
C GLY A 147 8.30 -9.29 4.33
N MET A 148 7.86 -8.63 3.25
CA MET A 148 7.61 -9.30 1.96
C MET A 148 8.89 -9.82 1.31
N LEU A 149 10.01 -9.09 1.41
CA LEU A 149 11.31 -9.56 0.92
C LEU A 149 11.74 -10.81 1.69
N LEU A 150 11.68 -10.77 3.02
CA LEU A 150 12.03 -11.90 3.88
C LEU A 150 11.16 -13.12 3.58
N PHE A 151 9.85 -12.91 3.43
CA PHE A 151 8.90 -13.97 3.07
C PHE A 151 9.27 -14.64 1.74
N ASN A 152 9.60 -13.85 0.70
CA ASN A 152 10.02 -14.40 -0.59
C ASN A 152 11.37 -15.12 -0.50
N VAL A 153 12.34 -14.60 0.24
CA VAL A 153 13.64 -15.26 0.42
C VAL A 153 13.47 -16.59 1.15
N ILE A 154 12.69 -16.63 2.22
CA ILE A 154 12.39 -17.87 2.96
C ILE A 154 11.68 -18.85 2.03
N TYR A 155 10.66 -18.42 1.28
CA TYR A 155 9.94 -19.26 0.34
C TYR A 155 10.86 -19.90 -0.72
N LEU A 156 11.74 -19.09 -1.33
CA LEU A 156 12.71 -19.57 -2.32
C LEU A 156 13.72 -20.51 -1.70
N CYS A 157 14.22 -20.20 -0.50
CA CYS A 157 15.16 -21.04 0.22
C CYS A 157 14.55 -22.39 0.58
N VAL A 158 13.35 -22.41 1.16
CA VAL A 158 12.63 -23.64 1.51
C VAL A 158 12.35 -24.47 0.27
N SER A 159 11.89 -23.83 -0.81
CA SER A 159 11.64 -24.52 -2.08
C SER A 159 12.91 -25.14 -2.66
N TYR A 160 14.02 -24.39 -2.67
CA TYR A 160 15.31 -24.89 -3.13
C TYR A 160 15.87 -26.02 -2.24
N MET A 161 15.74 -25.89 -0.91
CA MET A 161 16.13 -26.94 0.04
C MET A 161 15.30 -28.22 -0.14
N LEU A 162 14.00 -28.10 -0.40
CA LEU A 162 13.13 -29.25 -0.68
C LEU A 162 13.59 -29.97 -1.96
N LEU A 163 13.82 -29.22 -3.04
CA LEU A 163 14.36 -29.76 -4.31
C LEU A 163 15.69 -30.49 -4.11
N ARG A 164 16.61 -29.88 -3.34
CA ARG A 164 17.90 -30.49 -3.00
C ARG A 164 17.73 -31.76 -2.16
N SER A 165 16.80 -31.76 -1.21
CA SER A 165 16.51 -32.92 -0.36
C SER A 165 15.99 -34.12 -1.15
N ALA A 166 15.36 -33.88 -2.30
CA ALA A 166 14.92 -34.94 -3.21
C ALA A 166 15.93 -35.26 -4.32
N GLN A 167 17.17 -34.77 -4.20
CA GLN A 167 18.24 -34.97 -5.18
C GLN A 167 17.90 -34.48 -6.60
N ILE A 168 16.95 -33.56 -6.73
CA ILE A 168 16.57 -32.96 -8.01
C ILE A 168 17.22 -31.58 -8.09
N THR A 169 18.10 -31.39 -9.08
CA THR A 169 18.63 -30.07 -9.42
C THR A 169 17.77 -29.46 -10.52
N PRO A 170 16.83 -28.55 -10.21
CA PRO A 170 15.97 -27.96 -11.23
C PRO A 170 16.81 -27.09 -12.16
N SER A 171 16.50 -27.10 -13.45
CA SER A 171 17.06 -26.10 -14.35
C SER A 171 16.63 -24.70 -13.90
N PHE A 172 17.48 -23.71 -14.17
CA PHE A 172 17.17 -22.31 -13.84
C PHE A 172 15.82 -21.85 -14.41
N VAL A 173 15.47 -22.37 -15.59
CA VAL A 173 14.21 -22.08 -16.29
C VAL A 173 13.01 -22.58 -15.48
N VAL A 174 13.04 -23.84 -15.04
CA VAL A 174 11.95 -24.47 -14.26
C VAL A 174 11.80 -23.84 -12.87
N PHE A 175 12.91 -23.46 -12.24
CA PHE A 175 12.85 -22.74 -10.97
C PHE A 175 12.25 -21.33 -11.11
N THR A 176 12.61 -20.64 -12.20
CA THR A 176 12.13 -19.29 -12.49
C THR A 176 10.63 -19.27 -12.81
N THR A 177 10.12 -20.24 -13.57
CA THR A 177 8.68 -20.34 -13.89
C THR A 177 7.82 -20.60 -12.67
N PHE A 178 8.36 -21.31 -11.67
CA PHE A 178 7.71 -21.52 -10.37
C PHE A 178 7.78 -20.28 -9.46
N ALA A 179 8.95 -19.63 -9.38
CA ALA A 179 9.19 -18.52 -8.46
C ALA A 179 8.53 -17.20 -8.89
N LEU A 180 8.58 -16.87 -10.19
CA LEU A 180 8.14 -15.58 -10.71
C LEU A 180 6.67 -15.24 -10.42
N PRO A 181 5.69 -16.15 -10.64
CA PRO A 181 4.29 -15.87 -10.31
C PRO A 181 4.10 -15.52 -8.83
N HIS A 182 4.75 -16.25 -7.92
CA HIS A 182 4.68 -16.00 -6.49
C HIS A 182 5.26 -14.63 -6.10
N ILE A 183 6.42 -14.28 -6.66
CA ILE A 183 7.06 -12.97 -6.46
C ILE A 183 6.15 -11.84 -6.97
N ASN A 184 5.51 -12.02 -8.14
CA ASN A 184 4.64 -11.00 -8.73
C ASN A 184 3.34 -10.82 -7.94
N ILE A 185 2.75 -11.90 -7.42
CA ILE A 185 1.61 -11.84 -6.49
C ILE A 185 2.02 -11.09 -5.22
N SER A 186 3.17 -11.43 -4.64
CA SER A 186 3.73 -10.76 -3.46
C SER A 186 3.88 -9.24 -3.67
N ILE A 187 4.40 -8.83 -4.83
CA ILE A 187 4.54 -7.42 -5.20
C ILE A 187 3.16 -6.74 -5.31
N MET A 188 2.16 -7.41 -5.89
CA MET A 188 0.80 -6.86 -5.95
C MET A 188 0.16 -6.68 -4.58
N VAL A 189 0.30 -7.67 -3.68
CA VAL A 189 -0.18 -7.57 -2.30
C VAL A 189 0.49 -6.42 -1.57
N PHE A 190 1.81 -6.26 -1.72
CA PHE A 190 2.55 -5.12 -1.19
C PHE A 190 1.95 -3.78 -1.65
N LYS A 191 1.73 -3.61 -2.97
CA LYS A 191 1.13 -2.39 -3.53
C LYS A 191 -0.25 -2.11 -2.96
N PHE A 192 -1.07 -3.16 -2.82
CA PHE A 192 -2.41 -3.05 -2.24
C PHE A 192 -2.35 -2.60 -0.77
N LEU A 193 -1.50 -3.21 0.04
CA LEU A 193 -1.34 -2.86 1.46
C LEU A 193 -0.88 -1.41 1.64
N CYS A 194 0.14 -0.97 0.88
CA CYS A 194 0.62 0.40 0.93
C CYS A 194 -0.45 1.41 0.51
N THR A 195 -1.18 1.15 -0.58
CA THR A 195 -2.23 2.04 -1.08
C THR A 195 -3.40 2.13 -0.10
N THR A 196 -3.81 0.99 0.47
CA THR A 196 -4.89 0.95 1.47
C THR A 196 -4.48 1.64 2.76
N HIS A 197 -3.24 1.49 3.22
CA HIS A 197 -2.73 2.20 4.40
C HIS A 197 -2.70 3.72 4.16
N LEU A 198 -2.31 4.16 2.96
CA LEU A 198 -2.36 5.58 2.56
C LEU A 198 -3.80 6.14 2.61
N ALA A 199 -4.78 5.40 2.10
CA ALA A 199 -6.18 5.80 2.17
C ALA A 199 -6.68 5.83 3.63
N LYS A 200 -6.42 4.76 4.39
CA LYS A 200 -6.81 4.65 5.81
C LYS A 200 -6.29 5.81 6.65
N SER A 201 -5.04 6.22 6.43
CA SER A 201 -4.43 7.32 7.19
C SER A 201 -5.15 8.65 6.94
N ARG A 202 -5.66 8.89 5.73
CA ARG A 202 -6.43 10.09 5.38
C ARG A 202 -7.86 10.05 5.90
N PHE A 203 -8.51 8.88 5.85
CA PHE A 203 -9.83 8.70 6.45
C PHE A 203 -9.80 8.90 7.96
N HIS A 204 -8.76 8.42 8.64
CA HIS A 204 -8.56 8.69 10.07
C HIS A 204 -8.47 10.19 10.34
N MET A 205 -7.67 10.90 9.55
CA MET A 205 -7.49 12.35 9.68
C MET A 205 -8.80 13.11 9.46
N MET A 206 -9.58 12.73 8.44
CA MET A 206 -10.90 13.32 8.20
C MET A 206 -11.86 13.08 9.36
N ASN A 207 -11.83 11.89 9.96
CA ASN A 207 -12.65 11.58 11.12
C ASN A 207 -12.26 12.41 12.36
N GLU A 208 -10.96 12.63 12.59
CA GLU A 208 -10.48 13.53 13.65
C GLU A 208 -10.99 14.96 13.44
N ILE A 209 -10.93 15.50 12.22
CA ILE A 209 -11.45 16.85 11.90
C ILE A 209 -12.95 16.93 12.15
N LEU A 210 -13.72 15.93 11.70
CA LEU A 210 -15.17 15.92 11.88
C LEU A 210 -15.54 15.87 13.37
N GLN A 211 -14.76 15.13 14.16
CA GLN A 211 -14.95 15.06 15.60
C GLN A 211 -14.59 16.38 16.29
N ASP A 212 -13.50 17.04 15.89
CA ASP A 212 -13.12 18.35 16.41
C ASP A 212 -14.18 19.42 16.11
N ILE A 213 -14.78 19.41 14.90
CA ILE A 213 -15.87 20.33 14.51
C ILE A 213 -17.13 20.05 15.33
N LEU A 214 -17.45 18.78 15.57
CA LEU A 214 -18.61 18.39 16.36
C LEU A 214 -18.44 18.85 17.82
N ASP A 215 -17.26 18.63 18.39
CA ASP A 215 -16.93 19.03 19.75
C ASP A 215 -16.97 20.56 19.91
N SER A 216 -16.45 21.32 18.95
CA SER A 216 -16.55 22.79 18.98
C SER A 216 -17.99 23.28 18.92
N HIS A 217 -18.84 22.65 18.10
CA HIS A 217 -20.26 23.03 18.01
C HIS A 217 -21.02 22.71 19.31
N ILE A 218 -20.68 21.61 19.99
CA ILE A 218 -21.25 21.28 21.29
C ILE A 218 -20.80 22.29 22.35
N GLU A 219 -19.52 22.69 22.34
CA GLU A 219 -18.98 23.69 23.26
C GLU A 219 -19.63 25.06 23.07
N ASP A 220 -19.80 25.53 21.82
CA ASP A 220 -20.50 26.77 21.51
C ASP A 220 -21.97 26.73 21.96
N SER A 221 -22.66 25.61 21.73
CA SER A 221 -24.04 25.41 22.19
C SER A 221 -24.14 25.45 23.73
N ASN A 222 -23.18 24.85 24.44
CA ASN A 222 -23.16 24.83 25.90
C ASN A 222 -22.76 26.21 26.47
N ALA A 223 -21.83 26.93 25.84
CA ALA A 223 -21.45 28.29 26.24
C ALA A 223 -22.61 29.29 26.10
N MET A 224 -23.46 29.09 25.09
CA MET A 224 -24.69 29.86 24.90
C MET A 224 -25.75 29.55 25.97
N GLU A 225 -25.82 28.32 26.49
CA GLU A 225 -26.69 27.95 27.62
C GLU A 225 -26.16 28.43 28.98
N LEU A 226 -24.82 28.54 29.15
CA LEU A 226 -24.19 28.92 30.42
C LEU A 226 -24.00 30.42 30.63
N SER A 227 -24.24 31.27 29.62
CA SER A 227 -24.20 32.73 29.76
C SER A 227 -25.43 33.22 30.52
N PRO A 228 -25.36 33.51 31.84
CA PRO A 228 -26.51 33.95 32.59
C PRO A 228 -26.65 35.46 32.39
N LEU A 229 -27.86 35.90 32.03
CA LEU A 229 -28.29 37.30 32.12
C LEU A 229 -27.53 38.31 31.24
N HIS A 230 -27.83 38.32 29.93
CA HIS A 230 -28.25 39.58 29.31
C HIS A 230 -29.28 39.35 28.18
N SER A 231 -30.52 39.73 28.50
CA SER A 231 -31.67 40.07 27.64
C SER A 231 -32.23 39.06 26.63
N ILE A 232 -33.26 38.32 27.10
CA ILE A 232 -34.67 38.43 26.65
C ILE A 232 -34.99 38.10 25.17
N VAL A 233 -35.70 36.97 25.02
CA VAL A 233 -36.81 36.66 24.07
C VAL A 233 -36.44 36.30 22.62
N ARG A 234 -36.61 35.03 22.21
CA ARG A 234 -37.86 34.49 21.61
C ARG A 234 -37.76 32.99 21.19
N ILE A 235 -38.55 32.15 21.86
CA ILE A 235 -39.48 31.13 21.32
C ILE A 235 -38.96 29.88 20.54
N ASN A 236 -39.25 28.72 21.15
CA ASN A 236 -39.55 27.38 20.61
C ASN A 236 -38.66 26.75 19.52
N ARG A 237 -37.98 25.67 19.91
CA ARG A 237 -38.33 24.33 19.39
C ARG A 237 -37.79 23.22 20.29
N SER A 238 -38.72 22.40 20.74
CA SER A 238 -38.52 21.13 21.43
C SER A 238 -37.68 20.14 20.61
N VAL A 239 -36.55 19.70 21.16
CA VAL A 239 -35.95 18.39 20.83
C VAL A 239 -35.52 17.72 22.13
N PRO A 240 -35.97 16.49 22.43
CA PRO A 240 -35.64 15.82 23.68
C PRO A 240 -34.20 15.29 23.67
N ARG A 241 -33.52 15.67 24.74
CA ARG A 241 -32.19 15.32 25.22
C ARG A 241 -32.09 13.82 25.56
N ARG A 242 -31.14 13.08 24.99
CA ARG A 242 -30.59 11.85 25.61
C ARG A 242 -29.17 12.14 26.08
N ARG A 243 -28.92 11.91 27.37
CA ARG A 243 -27.67 12.18 28.10
C ARG A 243 -26.56 11.14 27.81
N PRO A 244 -25.30 11.48 28.16
CA PRO A 244 -24.08 10.86 27.65
C PRO A 244 -23.55 9.74 28.56
N ALA A 245 -22.68 8.89 28.01
CA ALA A 245 -21.79 8.04 28.79
C ALA A 245 -20.36 8.58 28.72
N ASN A 246 -19.81 8.84 29.90
CA ASN A 246 -18.50 9.41 30.17
C ASN A 246 -17.37 8.67 29.45
N ILE A 247 -16.47 9.42 28.81
CA ILE A 247 -15.09 8.97 28.59
C ILE A 247 -14.16 10.10 28.99
N SER A 248 -13.54 9.94 30.16
CA SER A 248 -12.38 10.71 30.58
C SER A 248 -11.22 10.39 29.65
N VAL A 249 -10.70 11.38 28.93
CA VAL A 249 -9.39 11.27 28.27
C VAL A 249 -8.49 12.40 28.72
N THR A 250 -7.37 11.95 29.27
CA THR A 250 -6.23 12.63 29.85
C THR A 250 -5.68 13.76 28.98
N ALA A 251 -5.31 14.86 29.64
CA ALA A 251 -4.71 16.04 29.05
C ALA A 251 -3.35 15.75 28.41
N GLY A 252 -3.32 15.66 27.09
CA GLY A 252 -2.14 15.93 26.27
C GLY A 252 -2.25 17.35 25.71
N LYS A 253 -1.17 18.14 25.77
CA LYS A 253 -1.11 19.53 25.28
C LYS A 253 -1.71 19.65 23.87
N ARG A 254 -2.96 20.15 23.79
CA ARG A 254 -3.65 20.57 22.57
C ARG A 254 -3.09 21.91 22.13
N TYR A 255 -2.66 22.01 20.88
CA TYR A 255 -2.49 23.31 20.23
C TYR A 255 -3.87 23.73 19.72
N SER A 256 -4.41 24.79 20.31
CA SER A 256 -5.70 25.35 19.93
C SER A 256 -5.59 26.03 18.56
N VAL A 257 -6.41 25.58 17.61
CA VAL A 257 -6.50 26.15 16.25
C VAL A 257 -7.16 27.54 16.26
N THR A 258 -7.73 27.97 17.39
CA THR A 258 -8.34 29.31 17.54
C THR A 258 -7.34 30.48 17.57
N SER A 259 -6.03 30.25 17.48
CA SER A 259 -5.03 31.34 17.43
C SER A 259 -4.67 31.84 16.02
N ILE A 260 -5.21 31.24 14.96
CA ILE A 260 -4.85 31.58 13.57
C ILE A 260 -5.80 32.63 12.95
N ILE A 261 -6.85 33.03 13.65
CA ILE A 261 -7.72 34.14 13.20
C ILE A 261 -7.49 35.34 14.10
N ARG A 262 -6.42 36.09 13.82
CA ARG A 262 -6.34 37.53 14.07
C ARG A 262 -5.36 38.20 13.12
#